data_AF-A0A9W6K1E0-F1
#
_entry.id   AF-A0A9W6K1E0-F1
#
_cell.length_a   1.000
_cell.length_b   1.000
_cell.length_c   1.000
_cell.angle_alpha   90.00
_cell.angle_beta   90.00
_cell.angle_gamma   90.00
#
_symmetry.space_group_name_H-M   'P 1'
#
loop_
_entity.id
_entity.type
_entity.pdbx_description
1 polymer ?
#
loop_
_entity_poly.entity_id
_entity_poly.type
_entity_poly.pdbx_seq_one_letter_code
_entity_poly.pdbx_strand_id
1 'polypeptide(L)'
;MTKLIDRQRAAKLTNAMVNALDLLATRGSAMRYRVGWGFGSMAGPIIPPITMDALAARGLVRTRHSGADLTKEGRRTHAELRAAA
;
A
#
# COMPACT_ATOMS: atom_id res chain seq x y z
N MET A 1 11.77 22.24 -0.96
CA MET A 1 11.25 21.01 -1.59
C MET A 1 11.94 19.81 -0.95
N THR A 2 11.29 19.09 -0.05
CA THR A 2 11.80 17.79 0.45
C THR A 2 11.66 16.76 -0.67
N LYS A 3 12.71 15.98 -0.95
CA LYS A 3 12.68 14.98 -2.02
C LYS A 3 11.80 13.80 -1.59
N LEU A 4 11.19 13.10 -2.54
CA LEU A 4 10.37 11.89 -2.29
C LEU A 4 11.07 10.90 -1.35
N ILE A 5 12.38 10.73 -1.54
CA ILE A 5 13.26 9.85 -0.74
C ILE A 5 13.28 10.25 0.74
N ASP A 6 13.28 11.55 1.06
CA ASP A 6 13.33 12.03 2.45
C ASP A 6 12.03 11.73 3.19
N ARG A 7 10.88 11.84 2.50
CA ARG A 7 9.55 11.50 3.06
C ARG A 7 9.37 9.99 3.20
N GLN A 8 9.86 9.20 2.24
CA GLN A 8 9.86 7.74 2.36
C GLN A 8 10.67 7.27 3.57
N ARG A 9 11.84 7.87 3.81
CA ARG A 9 12.65 7.60 5.00
C ARG A 9 11.96 8.02 6.29
N ALA A 10 11.36 9.22 6.31
CA ALA A 10 10.60 9.70 7.47
C ALA A 10 9.40 8.77 7.80
N ALA A 11 8.71 8.28 6.79
CA ALA A 11 7.60 7.33 6.93
C ALA A 11 8.05 5.86 7.08
N LYS A 12 9.36 5.59 7.04
CA LYS A 12 9.96 4.23 7.09
C LYS A 12 9.30 3.27 6.09
N LEU A 13 9.04 3.75 4.88
CA LEU A 13 8.42 3.00 3.78
C LEU A 13 9.48 2.55 2.78
N THR A 14 9.41 1.27 2.39
CA THR A 14 10.23 0.72 1.29
C THR A 14 9.56 0.98 -0.05
N ASN A 15 10.30 0.86 -1.16
CA ASN A 15 9.72 0.98 -2.51
C ASN A 15 8.54 0.02 -2.73
N ALA A 16 8.63 -1.21 -2.20
CA ALA A 16 7.53 -2.18 -2.27
C ALA A 16 6.26 -1.69 -1.56
N MET A 17 6.41 -1.02 -0.40
CA MET A 17 5.29 -0.44 0.34
C MET A 17 4.66 0.73 -0.42
N VAL A 18 5.49 1.58 -1.04
CA VAL A 18 4.99 2.70 -1.85
C VAL A 18 4.22 2.20 -3.06
N ASN A 19 4.74 1.20 -3.78
CA ASN A 19 4.04 0.58 -4.91
C ASN A 19 2.73 -0.09 -4.46
N ALA A 20 2.72 -0.75 -3.30
CA ALA A 20 1.51 -1.34 -2.75
C ALA A 20 0.44 -0.30 -2.38
N LEU A 21 0.84 0.84 -1.80
CA LEU A 21 -0.07 1.96 -1.53
C LEU A 21 -0.65 2.52 -2.85
N ASP A 22 0.17 2.65 -3.88
CA ASP A 22 -0.26 3.14 -5.18
C ASP A 22 -1.25 2.19 -5.86
N LEU A 23 -0.98 0.89 -5.82
CA LEU A 23 -1.91 -0.13 -6.31
C LEU A 23 -3.25 -0.09 -5.57
N LEU A 24 -3.24 0.03 -4.24
CA LEU A 24 -4.48 0.12 -3.46
C LEU A 24 -5.23 1.43 -3.71
N ALA A 25 -4.52 2.54 -3.96
CA ALA A 25 -5.13 3.83 -4.26
C ALA A 25 -5.75 3.87 -5.67
N THR A 26 -5.13 3.22 -6.65
CA THR A 26 -5.53 3.29 -8.06
C THR A 26 -6.45 2.14 -8.49
N ARG A 27 -6.26 0.93 -7.95
CA ARG A 27 -7.04 -0.26 -8.29
C ARG A 27 -8.15 -0.57 -7.28
N GLY A 28 -8.12 0.08 -6.11
CA GLY A 28 -9.10 -0.13 -5.04
C GLY A 28 -8.72 -1.27 -4.10
N SER A 29 -9.73 -1.93 -3.51
CA SER A 29 -9.53 -2.98 -2.51
C SER A 29 -8.79 -4.19 -3.08
N ALA A 30 -7.83 -4.73 -2.33
CA ALA A 30 -7.17 -5.98 -2.66
C ALA A 30 -7.88 -7.17 -2.00
N MET A 31 -7.97 -8.30 -2.69
CA MET A 31 -8.51 -9.57 -2.18
C MET A 31 -7.39 -10.50 -1.74
N ARG A 32 -7.64 -11.29 -0.69
CA ARG A 32 -6.66 -12.28 -0.18
C ARG A 32 -6.61 -13.53 -1.05
N TYR A 33 -5.42 -13.87 -1.53
CA TYR A 33 -5.11 -15.14 -2.20
C TYR A 33 -4.04 -15.91 -1.42
N ARG A 34 -3.82 -17.19 -1.77
CA ARG A 34 -2.77 -18.03 -1.14
C ARG A 34 -1.38 -17.40 -1.26
N VAL A 35 -1.10 -16.74 -2.39
CA VAL A 35 0.21 -16.18 -2.72
C VAL A 35 0.40 -14.73 -2.25
N GLY A 36 -0.66 -14.04 -1.80
CA GLY A 36 -0.60 -12.62 -1.49
C GLY A 36 -1.95 -11.92 -1.57
N TRP A 37 -1.93 -10.67 -2.00
CA TRP A 37 -3.12 -9.85 -2.17
C TRP A 37 -3.19 -9.32 -3.60
N GLY A 38 -4.32 -9.48 -4.29
CA GLY A 38 -4.46 -9.07 -5.68
C GLY A 38 -5.78 -8.36 -5.96
N PHE A 39 -6.01 -7.95 -7.20
CA PHE A 39 -7.11 -7.07 -7.58
C PHE A 39 -8.00 -7.75 -8.62
N GLY A 40 -9.09 -8.37 -8.17
CA GLY A 40 -10.08 -9.05 -9.02
C GLY A 40 -9.62 -10.32 -9.76
N SER A 41 -8.31 -10.51 -9.97
CA SER A 41 -7.72 -11.69 -10.61
C SER A 41 -6.30 -11.98 -10.11
N MET A 42 -5.82 -13.22 -10.30
CA MET A 42 -4.44 -13.62 -10.00
C MET A 42 -3.42 -13.30 -11.10
N ALA A 43 -3.87 -12.87 -12.28
CA ALA A 43 -2.98 -12.46 -13.38
C ALA A 43 -2.48 -11.01 -13.22
N GLY A 44 -3.05 -10.27 -12.26
CA GLY A 44 -2.68 -8.89 -11.97
C GLY A 44 -1.52 -8.74 -10.98
N PRO A 45 -1.18 -7.50 -10.63
CA PRO A 45 -0.15 -7.23 -9.63
C PRO A 45 -0.53 -7.83 -8.27
N ILE A 46 0.42 -8.53 -7.66
CA ILE A 46 0.27 -9.13 -6.33
C ILE A 46 1.09 -8.33 -5.32
N ILE A 47 0.46 -7.93 -4.22
CA ILE A 47 1.12 -7.40 -3.04
C ILE A 47 1.51 -8.58 -2.14
N PRO A 48 2.81 -8.77 -1.83
CA PRO A 48 3.25 -9.84 -0.94
C PRO A 48 2.62 -9.72 0.46
N PRO A 49 2.36 -10.85 1.16
CA PRO A 49 1.82 -10.84 2.52
C PRO A 49 2.62 -9.93 3.46
N ILE A 50 3.96 -10.07 3.46
CA ILE A 50 4.86 -9.29 4.31
C ILE A 50 4.75 -7.76 4.07
N THR A 51 4.50 -7.34 2.83
CA THR A 51 4.30 -5.93 2.50
C THR A 51 2.97 -5.42 3.04
N MET A 52 1.91 -6.23 2.90
CA MET A 52 0.59 -5.86 3.43
C MET A 52 0.59 -5.81 4.96
N ASP A 53 1.21 -6.80 5.61
CA ASP A 53 1.34 -6.86 7.08
C ASP A 53 2.11 -5.65 7.60
N ALA A 54 3.18 -5.25 6.91
CA ALA A 54 3.96 -4.07 7.27
C ALA A 54 3.20 -2.75 7.09
N LEU A 55 2.32 -2.65 6.08
CA LEU A 55 1.42 -1.51 5.89
C LEU A 55 0.31 -1.48 6.95
N ALA A 56 -0.24 -2.64 7.31
CA ALA A 56 -1.24 -2.79 8.35
C ALA A 56 -0.69 -2.43 9.73
N ALA A 57 0.52 -2.90 10.06
CA ALA A 57 1.22 -2.55 11.30
C ALA A 57 1.50 -1.04 11.43
N ARG A 58 1.60 -0.33 10.31
CA ARG A 58 1.74 1.15 10.26
C ARG A 58 0.39 1.88 10.22
N GLY A 59 -0.73 1.18 10.26
CA GLY A 59 -2.07 1.76 10.20
C GLY A 59 -2.46 2.36 8.84
N LEU A 60 -1.69 2.09 7.78
CA LEU A 60 -1.94 2.63 6.44
C LEU A 60 -2.96 1.79 5.66
N VAL A 61 -3.08 0.50 6.00
CA VAL A 61 -4.03 -0.42 5.42
C VAL A 61 -4.83 -1.10 6.53
N ARG A 62 -6.11 -1.32 6.28
CA ARG A 62 -6.96 -2.17 7.11
C ARG A 62 -7.20 -3.48 6.36
N THR A 63 -6.69 -4.57 6.91
CA THR A 63 -6.95 -5.93 6.44
C THR A 63 -8.18 -6.51 7.14
N ARG A 64 -9.03 -7.20 6.38
CA ARG A 64 -10.13 -8.06 6.80
C ARG A 64 -9.83 -9.48 6.33
N HIS A 65 -10.67 -10.44 6.74
CA HIS A 65 -10.47 -11.85 6.40
C HIS A 65 -10.26 -12.11 4.90
N SER A 66 -11.01 -11.43 4.02
CA SER A 66 -10.97 -11.61 2.57
C SER A 66 -10.41 -10.43 1.78
N GLY A 67 -10.15 -9.28 2.41
CA GLY A 67 -9.79 -8.06 1.67
C GLY A 67 -8.98 -7.04 2.46
N ALA A 68 -8.35 -6.11 1.75
CA ALA A 68 -7.52 -5.06 2.31
C ALA A 68 -7.80 -3.72 1.63
N ASP A 69 -7.99 -2.68 2.44
CA ASP A 69 -8.35 -1.33 2.02
C ASP A 69 -7.40 -0.29 2.61
N LEU A 70 -7.17 0.80 1.87
CA LEU A 70 -6.48 1.97 2.45
C LEU A 70 -7.31 2.58 3.57
N THR A 71 -6.62 2.90 4.67
CA THR A 71 -7.17 3.75 5.73
C THR A 71 -7.18 5.21 5.29
N LYS A 72 -7.78 6.09 6.11
CA LYS A 72 -7.69 7.54 5.91
C LYS A 72 -6.24 8.02 5.92
N GLU A 73 -5.44 7.54 6.87
CA GLU A 73 -4.00 7.85 6.95
C GLU A 73 -3.24 7.28 5.75
N GLY A 74 -3.54 6.06 5.32
CA GLY A 74 -2.94 5.48 4.10
C GLY A 74 -3.18 6.33 2.85
N ARG A 75 -4.40 6.84 2.66
CA ARG A 75 -4.72 7.78 1.57
C ARG A 75 -3.97 9.10 1.70
N ARG A 76 -3.87 9.66 2.92
CA ARG A 76 -3.12 10.90 3.16
C ARG A 76 -1.65 10.72 2.83
N THR A 77 -1.02 9.66 3.34
CA THR A 77 0.38 9.34 3.07
C THR A 77 0.64 9.11 1.58
N HIS A 78 -0.24 8.41 0.87
CA HIS A 78 -0.14 8.25 -0.58
C HIS A 78 -0.19 9.61 -1.31
N ALA A 79 -1.14 10.48 -0.95
CA ALA A 79 -1.25 11.81 -1.53
C ALA A 79 -0.01 12.69 -1.25
N GLU A 80 0.51 12.67 -0.03
CA GLU A 80 1.74 13.39 0.36
C GLU A 80 2.97 12.91 -0.44
N LEU A 81 3.06 11.60 -0.70
CA LEU A 81 4.12 11.03 -1.53
C LEU A 81 3.95 11.42 -3.01
N ARG A 82 2.71 11.49 -3.51
CA ARG A 82 2.45 11.78 -4.93
C ARG A 82 2.54 13.25 -5.30
N ALA A 83 2.15 14.16 -4.39
CA ALA A 83 2.30 15.61 -4.60
C ALA A 83 3.77 16.08 -4.70
N ALA A 84 4.72 15.18 -4.43
CA ALA A 84 6.14 15.43 -4.44
C ALA A 84 6.89 14.80 -5.63
N ALA A 85 6.19 14.04 -6.48
CA ALA A 85 6.72 13.33 -7.63
C ALA A 85 6.32 14.05 -8.92
#